data_AF-A0A6M5Z7F0-F1
#
_entry.id   AF-A0A6M5Z7F0-F1
#
_cell.length_a   1.000
_cell.length_b   1.000
_cell.length_c   1.000
_cell.angle_alpha   90.00
_cell.angle_beta   90.00
_cell.angle_gamma   90.00
#
_symmetry.space_group_name_H-M   'P 1'
#
loop_
_entity.id
_entity.type
_entity.pdbx_description
1 polymer ?
#
loop_
_entity_poly.entity_id
_entity_poly.type
_entity_poly.pdbx_seq_one_letter_code
_entity_poly.pdbx_strand_id
1 'polypeptide(L)'
;MATEQLVNNGVTQLTAAIDNQLTTTTLNVLSSGSFPSPPFRIRIDNELMMVTAVSGTTWTVTRAIEGTTAAAHSSGATVTQVLTAAVMNALTPLIATQTANTVQAGPASGSPAVPAFRALVSADLPNGGVTYAKIQNMSTAALLLGTGSAGAGPPQEISLGSGLSMSGTTLSATGAGGGVTSVGVSGGTTGLTTSGGPITSSGTITLGGTLAVASGGTGATTAAGAQANLGLGTAAVQNIGTSGATVPLLNAANTWSTAQIFPNSSGIEIRDVSAAYTVGLVIGSTLTANRTLTVTTGDASRTLTLTGNASISGTNTGDQTITLTGDVTGSGTGSFAATIGTGAVTYTKMQATSAASVLLGRGSASGAGSVQEIGLGSGLAMSGTTLSATAAGVPTGALMAFAGTSAPSGWLGCDGSAVSRTTYASLFSVIGTTWGAGDGATTFNVPNFQRRVAVGSGGTGTGTLGSAVGNTGGEETHTLTTAEMPSHSHGSPNGHDDQAFASWSGCQMNQSVYDYATPTSATGGGVPHNNLQPSAVVLMCVKT
;
A
#
# COMPACT_ATOMS: atom_id res chain seq x y z
N MET A 1 -29.97 -107.96 -38.65
CA MET A 1 -28.55 -108.28 -38.83
C MET A 1 -27.96 -108.42 -37.44
N ALA A 2 -27.26 -109.51 -37.12
CA ALA A 2 -26.64 -109.65 -35.80
C ALA A 2 -25.62 -108.51 -35.62
N THR A 3 -25.88 -107.63 -34.66
CA THR A 3 -25.07 -106.44 -34.42
C THR A 3 -23.76 -106.88 -33.81
N GLU A 4 -22.66 -106.61 -34.52
CA GLU A 4 -21.32 -106.87 -34.02
C GLU A 4 -21.07 -106.10 -32.72
N GLN A 5 -20.54 -106.80 -31.72
CA GLN A 5 -20.35 -106.26 -30.38
C GLN A 5 -18.90 -105.84 -30.17
N LEU A 6 -18.70 -104.72 -29.47
CA LEU A 6 -17.38 -104.18 -29.13
C LEU A 6 -17.25 -104.07 -27.62
N VAL A 7 -16.07 -104.38 -27.11
CA VAL A 7 -15.68 -104.13 -25.72
C VAL A 7 -14.41 -103.30 -25.69
N ASN A 8 -14.23 -102.54 -24.61
CA ASN A 8 -13.00 -101.79 -24.43
C ASN A 8 -11.87 -102.75 -24.06
N ASN A 9 -10.78 -102.73 -24.85
CA ASN A 9 -9.51 -103.38 -24.54
C ASN A 9 -9.55 -104.93 -24.46
N GLY A 10 -10.29 -105.60 -25.34
CA GLY A 10 -10.26 -107.06 -25.46
C GLY A 10 -8.91 -107.56 -25.97
N VAL A 11 -8.13 -108.21 -25.10
CA VAL A 11 -6.81 -108.79 -25.41
C VAL A 11 -6.68 -110.19 -24.81
N THR A 12 -6.10 -111.13 -25.56
CA THR A 12 -5.71 -112.48 -25.12
C THR A 12 -4.48 -112.96 -25.91
N GLN A 13 -4.02 -114.19 -25.71
CA GLN A 13 -2.91 -114.79 -26.45
C GLN A 13 -3.26 -116.16 -26.98
N LEU A 14 -2.63 -116.56 -28.09
CA LEU A 14 -2.69 -117.92 -28.62
C LEU A 14 -2.04 -118.92 -27.66
N THR A 15 -2.70 -120.06 -27.43
CA THR A 15 -2.10 -121.16 -26.63
C THR A 15 -1.32 -122.16 -27.48
N ALA A 16 -1.52 -122.16 -28.79
CA ALA A 16 -0.78 -122.97 -29.75
C ALA A 16 -0.54 -122.18 -31.04
N ALA A 17 0.52 -122.55 -31.78
CA ALA A 17 0.79 -121.96 -33.09
C ALA A 17 -0.29 -122.40 -34.09
N ILE A 18 -0.63 -121.52 -35.02
CA ILE A 18 -1.53 -121.80 -36.14
C ILE A 18 -0.80 -121.57 -37.46
N ASP A 19 -1.15 -122.37 -38.47
CA ASP A 19 -0.55 -122.27 -39.80
C ASP A 19 -1.08 -121.06 -40.58
N ASN A 20 -0.58 -120.88 -41.80
CA ASN A 20 -1.04 -119.83 -42.72
C ASN A 20 -2.15 -120.31 -43.67
N GLN A 21 -2.87 -121.38 -43.33
CA GLN A 21 -3.91 -121.93 -44.19
C GLN A 21 -5.30 -121.39 -43.79
N LEU A 22 -6.14 -121.10 -44.78
CA LEU A 22 -7.53 -120.65 -44.56
C LEU A 22 -8.42 -121.74 -43.97
N THR A 23 -8.02 -123.01 -44.12
CA THR A 23 -8.73 -124.18 -43.60
C THR A 23 -8.62 -124.33 -42.08
N THR A 24 -7.68 -123.62 -41.44
CA THR A 24 -7.58 -123.57 -39.98
C THR A 24 -8.64 -122.62 -39.44
N THR A 25 -9.82 -123.16 -39.16
CA THR A 25 -11.01 -122.39 -38.75
C THR A 25 -11.20 -122.31 -37.24
N THR A 26 -10.27 -122.84 -36.45
CA THR A 26 -10.33 -122.83 -34.99
C THR A 26 -9.05 -122.28 -34.39
N LEU A 27 -9.21 -121.48 -33.34
CA LEU A 27 -8.16 -120.72 -32.70
C LEU A 27 -8.29 -120.91 -31.18
N ASN A 28 -7.26 -121.46 -30.54
CA ASN A 28 -7.28 -121.68 -29.09
C ASN A 28 -6.56 -120.53 -28.40
N VAL A 29 -7.27 -119.84 -27.51
CA VAL A 29 -6.76 -118.68 -26.78
C VAL A 29 -6.60 -118.97 -25.29
N LEU A 30 -5.88 -118.12 -24.57
CA LEU A 30 -5.64 -118.30 -23.15
C LEU A 30 -6.90 -118.03 -22.31
N SER A 31 -7.66 -117.01 -22.70
CA SER A 31 -8.94 -116.64 -22.09
C SER A 31 -9.84 -115.96 -23.12
N SER A 32 -11.15 -116.14 -22.97
CA SER A 32 -12.17 -115.51 -23.81
C SER A 32 -13.06 -114.52 -23.06
N GLY A 33 -12.92 -114.44 -21.73
CA GLY A 33 -13.82 -113.65 -20.89
C GLY A 33 -13.75 -112.14 -21.11
N SER A 34 -12.66 -111.65 -21.72
CA SER A 34 -12.46 -110.23 -22.06
C SER A 34 -13.00 -109.84 -23.45
N PHE A 35 -13.74 -110.73 -24.12
CA PHE A 35 -14.30 -110.51 -25.46
C PHE A 35 -15.84 -110.66 -25.43
N PRO A 36 -16.58 -109.99 -26.32
CA PRO A 36 -18.03 -110.05 -26.32
C PRO A 36 -18.55 -111.36 -26.93
N SER A 37 -19.87 -111.48 -27.00
CA SER A 37 -20.50 -112.58 -27.74
C SER A 37 -20.23 -112.42 -29.25
N PRO A 38 -19.96 -113.50 -29.99
CA PRO A 38 -19.79 -113.42 -31.44
C PRO A 38 -21.09 -112.96 -32.14
N PRO A 39 -21.00 -112.30 -33.30
CA PRO A 39 -19.77 -112.07 -34.06
C PRO A 39 -18.95 -110.87 -33.55
N PHE A 40 -17.63 -111.00 -33.56
CA PHE A 40 -16.70 -109.88 -33.35
C PHE A 40 -15.38 -110.09 -34.10
N ARG A 41 -14.73 -108.99 -34.50
CA ARG A 41 -13.45 -109.05 -35.19
C ARG A 41 -12.26 -108.98 -34.25
N ILE A 42 -11.22 -109.71 -34.61
CA ILE A 42 -9.93 -109.73 -33.94
C ILE A 42 -8.81 -109.48 -34.93
N ARG A 43 -7.67 -109.07 -34.38
CA ARG A 43 -6.41 -108.93 -35.08
C ARG A 43 -5.33 -109.71 -34.35
N ILE A 44 -4.55 -110.46 -35.13
CA ILE A 44 -3.30 -111.10 -34.70
C ILE A 44 -2.24 -110.64 -35.70
N ASP A 45 -1.18 -109.99 -35.21
CA ASP A 45 -0.17 -109.33 -36.04
C ASP A 45 -0.78 -108.40 -37.11
N ASN A 46 -0.78 -108.81 -38.38
CA ASN A 46 -1.34 -108.06 -39.50
C ASN A 46 -2.58 -108.71 -40.12
N GLU A 47 -3.02 -109.86 -39.60
CA GLU A 47 -4.22 -110.54 -40.08
C GLU A 47 -5.45 -110.13 -39.28
N LEU A 48 -6.53 -109.82 -39.99
CA LEU A 48 -7.85 -109.63 -39.42
C LEU A 48 -8.65 -110.91 -39.58
N MET A 49 -9.34 -111.31 -38.52
CA MET A 49 -10.22 -112.48 -38.51
C MET A 49 -11.57 -112.12 -37.88
N MET A 50 -12.65 -112.74 -38.35
CA MET A 50 -13.96 -112.67 -37.70
C MET A 50 -14.12 -113.89 -36.80
N VAL A 51 -14.33 -113.68 -35.50
CA VAL A 51 -14.77 -114.74 -34.58
C VAL A 51 -16.27 -114.89 -34.74
N THR A 52 -16.72 -116.07 -35.16
CA THR A 52 -18.12 -116.36 -35.47
C THR A 52 -18.77 -117.26 -34.42
N ALA A 53 -17.99 -117.99 -33.64
CA ALA A 53 -18.45 -118.77 -32.49
C ALA A 53 -17.35 -118.87 -31.43
N VAL A 54 -17.75 -118.98 -30.16
CA VAL A 54 -16.85 -119.16 -29.02
C VAL A 54 -17.37 -120.30 -28.17
N SER A 55 -16.54 -121.32 -27.91
CA SER A 55 -16.83 -122.43 -27.02
C SER A 55 -15.68 -122.59 -26.02
N GLY A 56 -15.88 -122.13 -24.79
CA GLY A 56 -14.80 -122.04 -23.81
C GLY A 56 -13.70 -121.11 -24.29
N THR A 57 -12.48 -121.64 -24.43
CA THR A 57 -11.31 -120.93 -24.96
C THR A 57 -10.97 -121.26 -26.41
N THR A 58 -11.83 -122.02 -27.10
CA THR A 58 -11.70 -122.32 -28.53
C THR A 58 -12.66 -121.46 -29.34
N TRP A 59 -12.11 -120.71 -30.28
CA TRP A 59 -12.84 -119.78 -31.14
C TRP A 59 -12.93 -120.32 -32.55
N THR A 60 -14.12 -120.28 -33.14
CA THR A 60 -14.30 -120.48 -34.57
C THR A 60 -14.09 -119.16 -35.28
N VAL A 61 -13.18 -119.15 -36.25
CA VAL A 61 -12.78 -117.95 -36.97
C VAL A 61 -12.95 -118.10 -38.47
N THR A 62 -13.37 -117.02 -39.11
CA THR A 62 -13.15 -116.79 -40.53
C THR A 62 -11.89 -115.94 -40.67
N ARG A 63 -10.89 -116.49 -41.34
CA ARG A 63 -9.56 -115.88 -41.50
C ARG A 63 -9.50 -114.91 -42.66
N ALA A 64 -8.42 -114.13 -42.73
CA ALA A 64 -8.10 -113.26 -43.86
C ALA A 64 -9.25 -112.34 -44.31
N ILE A 65 -9.97 -111.75 -43.35
CA ILE A 65 -11.09 -110.86 -43.67
C ILE A 65 -10.60 -109.47 -44.03
N GLU A 66 -11.46 -108.69 -44.68
CA GLU A 66 -11.21 -107.28 -45.03
C GLU A 66 -9.92 -107.06 -45.83
N GLY A 67 -9.59 -108.00 -46.71
CA GLY A 67 -8.45 -107.90 -47.61
C GLY A 67 -7.10 -108.23 -46.96
N THR A 68 -7.08 -108.70 -45.71
CA THR A 68 -5.88 -109.29 -45.11
C THR A 68 -5.65 -110.72 -45.65
N THR A 69 -4.44 -111.27 -45.46
CA THR A 69 -4.07 -112.62 -45.92
C THR A 69 -3.81 -113.52 -44.72
N ALA A 70 -4.14 -114.82 -44.82
CA ALA A 70 -3.87 -115.79 -43.75
C ALA A 70 -2.36 -115.94 -43.50
N ALA A 71 -1.93 -115.76 -42.25
CA ALA A 71 -0.53 -115.82 -41.85
C ALA A 71 -0.29 -116.89 -40.76
N ALA A 72 0.91 -117.46 -40.68
CA ALA A 72 1.22 -118.36 -39.59
C ALA A 72 1.51 -117.53 -38.34
N HIS A 73 0.90 -117.90 -37.20
CA HIS A 73 1.10 -117.20 -35.94
C HIS A 73 1.65 -118.16 -34.90
N SER A 74 2.70 -117.75 -34.20
CA SER A 74 3.35 -118.55 -33.16
C SER A 74 2.46 -118.67 -31.91
N SER A 75 2.69 -119.72 -31.11
CA SER A 75 2.10 -119.79 -29.76
C SER A 75 2.54 -118.57 -28.93
N GLY A 76 1.61 -118.01 -28.16
CA GLY A 76 1.78 -116.77 -27.40
C GLY A 76 1.49 -115.47 -28.18
N ALA A 77 1.18 -115.52 -29.48
CA ALA A 77 0.87 -114.31 -30.25
C ALA A 77 -0.37 -113.59 -29.68
N THR A 78 -0.28 -112.26 -29.60
CA THR A 78 -1.33 -111.43 -29.01
C THR A 78 -2.53 -111.33 -29.95
N VAL A 79 -3.71 -111.61 -29.42
CA VAL A 79 -5.00 -111.48 -30.09
C VAL A 79 -5.74 -110.29 -29.50
N THR A 80 -6.15 -109.34 -30.33
CA THR A 80 -6.82 -108.11 -29.89
C THR A 80 -8.14 -107.91 -30.61
N GLN A 81 -9.17 -107.41 -29.91
CA GLN A 81 -10.40 -106.97 -30.58
C GLN A 81 -10.13 -105.65 -31.30
N VAL A 82 -10.65 -105.49 -32.52
CA VAL A 82 -10.44 -104.28 -33.31
C VAL A 82 -11.75 -103.77 -33.92
N LEU A 83 -11.85 -102.44 -34.02
CA LEU A 83 -12.86 -101.75 -34.80
C LEU A 83 -12.30 -101.48 -36.20
N THR A 84 -12.94 -102.00 -37.24
CA THR A 84 -12.45 -101.89 -38.61
C THR A 84 -13.22 -100.85 -39.43
N ALA A 85 -12.64 -100.45 -40.58
CA ALA A 85 -13.26 -99.47 -41.48
C ALA A 85 -14.62 -99.93 -42.01
N ALA A 86 -14.81 -101.25 -42.21
CA ALA A 86 -16.10 -101.80 -42.64
C ALA A 86 -17.21 -101.55 -41.59
N VAL A 87 -16.89 -101.66 -40.30
CA VAL A 87 -17.84 -101.37 -39.21
C VAL A 87 -18.17 -99.89 -39.16
N MET A 88 -17.16 -99.02 -39.31
CA MET A 88 -17.38 -97.57 -39.35
C MET A 88 -18.23 -97.12 -40.54
N ASN A 89 -18.05 -97.75 -41.72
CA ASN A 89 -18.87 -97.48 -42.90
C ASN A 89 -20.31 -98.00 -42.80
N ALA A 90 -20.59 -98.97 -41.93
CA ALA A 90 -21.96 -99.39 -41.67
C ALA A 90 -22.75 -98.38 -40.80
N LEU A 91 -22.05 -97.48 -40.08
CA LEU A 91 -22.67 -96.49 -39.18
C LEU A 91 -22.99 -95.15 -39.86
N THR A 92 -22.42 -94.85 -41.04
CA THR A 92 -22.59 -93.56 -41.75
C THR A 92 -24.02 -93.22 -42.18
N PRO A 93 -24.91 -94.18 -42.57
CA PRO A 93 -26.29 -93.85 -42.94
C PRO A 93 -27.16 -93.30 -41.79
N LEU A 94 -26.78 -93.54 -40.52
CA LEU A 94 -27.52 -93.05 -39.35
C LEU A 94 -27.30 -91.56 -39.06
N ILE A 95 -26.26 -90.94 -39.65
CA ILE A 95 -25.84 -89.57 -39.34
C ILE A 95 -26.27 -88.59 -40.45
N ALA A 96 -26.45 -89.08 -41.69
CA ALA A 96 -26.54 -88.22 -42.87
C ALA A 96 -27.97 -87.82 -43.32
N THR A 97 -29.05 -88.40 -42.77
CA THR A 97 -30.41 -88.06 -43.23
C THR A 97 -31.35 -87.76 -42.07
N GLN A 98 -31.53 -86.47 -41.74
CA GLN A 98 -32.70 -86.01 -40.98
C GLN A 98 -33.36 -84.85 -41.73
N THR A 99 -34.56 -85.07 -42.26
CA THR A 99 -35.46 -84.00 -42.71
C THR A 99 -36.35 -83.55 -41.54
N ALA A 100 -36.36 -82.24 -41.31
CA ALA A 100 -37.10 -81.43 -40.31
C ALA A 100 -36.39 -81.19 -38.95
N ASN A 101 -36.34 -79.89 -38.59
CA ASN A 101 -35.84 -79.30 -37.33
C ASN A 101 -36.55 -79.91 -36.11
N THR A 102 -36.08 -81.08 -35.71
CA THR A 102 -36.39 -81.63 -34.41
C THR A 102 -35.35 -81.10 -33.43
N VAL A 103 -35.81 -80.51 -32.33
CA VAL A 103 -34.91 -80.06 -31.26
C VAL A 103 -34.72 -81.20 -30.28
N GLN A 104 -33.47 -81.46 -29.89
CA GLN A 104 -33.17 -82.42 -28.82
C GLN A 104 -33.49 -81.75 -27.49
N ALA A 105 -34.64 -82.07 -26.94
CA ALA A 105 -35.10 -81.49 -25.70
C ALA A 105 -35.40 -82.60 -24.69
N GLY A 106 -34.93 -82.40 -23.44
CA GLY A 106 -35.24 -83.28 -22.33
C GLY A 106 -36.74 -83.29 -22.02
N PRO A 107 -37.24 -84.30 -21.29
CA PRO A 107 -38.65 -84.38 -20.89
C PRO A 107 -39.06 -83.12 -20.11
N ALA A 108 -40.29 -82.64 -20.33
CA ALA A 108 -40.80 -81.37 -19.79
C ALA A 108 -40.93 -81.33 -18.25
N SER A 109 -40.66 -82.42 -17.54
CA SER A 109 -40.73 -82.48 -16.09
C SER A 109 -39.80 -83.56 -15.53
N GLY A 110 -38.54 -83.20 -15.21
CA GLY A 110 -37.67 -83.79 -14.17
C GLY A 110 -37.49 -85.31 -14.04
N SER A 111 -38.07 -86.15 -14.87
CA SER A 111 -37.96 -87.61 -14.79
C SER A 111 -36.82 -88.14 -15.66
N PRO A 112 -36.14 -89.22 -15.23
CA PRO A 112 -35.04 -89.81 -15.97
C PRO A 112 -35.58 -90.59 -17.18
N ALA A 113 -35.82 -89.88 -18.28
CA ALA A 113 -36.17 -90.47 -19.57
C ALA A 113 -35.22 -89.95 -20.67
N VAL A 114 -34.95 -90.81 -21.65
CA VAL A 114 -34.02 -90.56 -22.75
C VAL A 114 -34.52 -89.37 -23.60
N PRO A 115 -33.68 -88.36 -23.91
CA PRO A 115 -34.08 -87.24 -24.76
C PRO A 115 -34.57 -87.74 -26.12
N ALA A 116 -35.68 -87.19 -26.61
CA ALA A 116 -36.24 -87.51 -27.92
C ALA A 116 -36.30 -86.26 -28.80
N PHE A 117 -36.11 -86.47 -30.11
CA PHE A 117 -36.30 -85.45 -31.13
C PHE A 117 -37.81 -85.15 -31.27
N ARG A 118 -38.22 -83.91 -31.00
CA ARG A 118 -39.62 -83.46 -31.17
C ARG A 118 -39.73 -82.22 -32.05
N ALA A 119 -40.93 -81.92 -32.53
CA ALA A 119 -41.23 -80.69 -33.25
C ALA A 119 -41.01 -79.45 -32.34
N LEU A 120 -40.50 -78.38 -32.93
CA LEU A 120 -40.29 -77.10 -32.24
C LEU A 120 -41.62 -76.54 -31.71
N VAL A 121 -41.67 -76.21 -30.42
CA VAL A 121 -42.81 -75.54 -29.78
C VAL A 121 -42.44 -74.12 -29.35
N SER A 122 -43.43 -73.29 -29.03
CA SER A 122 -43.23 -71.88 -28.63
C SER A 122 -42.30 -71.72 -27.42
N ALA A 123 -42.29 -72.69 -26.51
CA ALA A 123 -41.41 -72.71 -25.33
C ALA A 123 -39.93 -72.94 -25.68
N ASP A 124 -39.62 -73.47 -26.87
CA ASP A 124 -38.26 -73.70 -27.35
C ASP A 124 -37.62 -72.42 -27.94
N LEU A 125 -38.39 -71.34 -28.07
CA LEU A 125 -37.93 -70.02 -28.50
C LEU A 125 -37.82 -69.11 -27.27
N PRO A 126 -36.62 -68.93 -26.68
CA PRO A 126 -36.46 -68.08 -25.50
C PRO A 126 -36.91 -66.65 -25.78
N ASN A 127 -37.54 -66.02 -24.80
CA ASN A 127 -38.05 -64.66 -24.91
C ASN A 127 -36.89 -63.70 -25.29
N GLY A 128 -37.00 -63.02 -26.44
CA GLY A 128 -35.95 -62.17 -27.01
C GLY A 128 -35.04 -62.82 -28.08
N GLY A 129 -35.21 -64.10 -28.40
CA GLY A 129 -34.42 -64.79 -29.44
C GLY A 129 -34.75 -64.36 -30.89
N VAL A 130 -35.94 -63.81 -31.10
CA VAL A 130 -36.36 -63.17 -32.36
C VAL A 130 -36.22 -61.66 -32.19
N THR A 131 -35.10 -61.11 -32.64
CA THR A 131 -34.82 -59.67 -32.60
C THR A 131 -35.54 -58.95 -33.73
N TYR A 132 -35.82 -57.64 -33.58
CA TYR A 132 -36.41 -56.81 -34.63
C TYR A 132 -35.67 -56.94 -35.98
N ALA A 133 -34.34 -57.04 -35.97
CA ALA A 133 -33.52 -57.21 -37.18
C ALA A 133 -33.80 -58.51 -37.95
N LYS A 134 -34.32 -59.56 -37.29
CA LYS A 134 -34.71 -60.82 -37.95
C LYS A 134 -36.12 -60.79 -38.53
N ILE A 135 -36.92 -59.75 -38.23
CA ILE A 135 -38.28 -59.54 -38.75
C ILE A 135 -38.30 -58.42 -39.81
N GLN A 136 -37.45 -57.40 -39.67
CA GLN A 136 -37.45 -56.21 -40.54
C GLN A 136 -36.46 -56.36 -41.70
N ASN A 137 -36.87 -57.01 -42.80
CA ASN A 137 -36.18 -56.85 -44.09
C ASN A 137 -36.93 -55.81 -44.94
N MET A 138 -36.93 -54.55 -44.49
CA MET A 138 -37.66 -53.46 -45.16
C MET A 138 -36.82 -52.84 -46.26
N SER A 139 -37.44 -52.63 -47.42
CA SER A 139 -36.82 -52.06 -48.62
C SER A 139 -36.47 -50.58 -48.47
N THR A 140 -37.20 -49.82 -47.63
CA THR A 140 -36.96 -48.39 -47.36
C THR A 140 -37.48 -47.95 -45.98
N ALA A 141 -37.03 -46.78 -45.51
CA ALA A 141 -37.35 -46.23 -44.17
C ALA A 141 -38.77 -45.65 -43.99
N ALA A 142 -39.60 -45.64 -45.05
CA ALA A 142 -40.92 -44.99 -45.06
C ALA A 142 -42.09 -45.98 -45.16
N LEU A 143 -41.87 -47.23 -44.76
CA LEU A 143 -42.86 -48.31 -44.86
C LEU A 143 -43.25 -48.78 -43.46
N LEU A 144 -44.45 -49.34 -43.31
CA LEU A 144 -44.87 -50.00 -42.09
C LEU A 144 -44.94 -51.51 -42.34
N LEU A 145 -44.38 -52.33 -41.44
CA LEU A 145 -44.52 -53.79 -41.53
C LEU A 145 -45.83 -54.22 -40.91
N GLY A 146 -46.70 -54.85 -41.69
CA GLY A 146 -48.00 -55.31 -41.23
C GLY A 146 -48.74 -56.13 -42.29
N THR A 147 -50.02 -56.40 -42.07
CA THR A 147 -50.89 -57.05 -43.05
C THR A 147 -51.97 -56.06 -43.48
N GLY A 148 -52.02 -55.72 -44.77
CA GLY A 148 -53.03 -54.79 -45.33
C GLY A 148 -54.44 -55.38 -45.48
N SER A 149 -54.66 -56.61 -45.01
CA SER A 149 -55.92 -57.34 -45.11
C SER A 149 -56.05 -58.30 -43.93
N ALA A 150 -57.26 -58.46 -43.40
CA ALA A 150 -57.50 -59.38 -42.29
C ALA A 150 -57.27 -60.85 -42.72
N GLY A 151 -56.15 -61.44 -42.30
CA GLY A 151 -55.78 -62.83 -42.58
C GLY A 151 -54.39 -63.19 -42.06
N ALA A 152 -54.18 -64.47 -41.72
CA ALA A 152 -52.90 -65.02 -41.29
C ALA A 152 -51.99 -65.25 -42.51
N GLY A 153 -51.24 -64.21 -42.91
CA GLY A 153 -50.21 -64.27 -43.93
C GLY A 153 -48.87 -63.70 -43.43
N PRO A 154 -47.77 -63.88 -44.17
CA PRO A 154 -46.48 -63.27 -43.81
C PRO A 154 -46.61 -61.73 -43.76
N PRO A 155 -45.85 -61.05 -42.89
CA PRO A 155 -45.84 -59.58 -42.83
C PRO A 155 -45.40 -59.01 -44.19
N GLN A 156 -46.06 -57.92 -44.60
CA GLN A 156 -45.87 -57.23 -45.88
C GLN A 156 -45.45 -55.77 -45.61
N GLU A 157 -44.91 -55.13 -46.63
CA GLU A 157 -44.66 -53.69 -46.63
C GLU A 157 -45.95 -52.94 -46.96
N ILE A 158 -46.43 -52.13 -46.02
CA ILE A 158 -47.57 -51.23 -46.22
C ILE A 158 -47.03 -49.87 -46.61
N SER A 159 -47.35 -49.45 -47.83
CA SER A 159 -47.07 -48.09 -48.31
C SER A 159 -47.94 -47.06 -47.58
N LEU A 160 -47.34 -45.95 -47.17
CA LEU A 160 -48.08 -44.85 -46.54
C LEU A 160 -48.91 -44.11 -47.61
N GLY A 161 -50.19 -43.87 -47.31
CA GLY A 161 -51.07 -43.07 -48.17
C GLY A 161 -50.76 -41.57 -48.11
N SER A 162 -51.34 -40.78 -49.02
CA SER A 162 -51.25 -39.32 -48.99
C SER A 162 -51.82 -38.78 -47.67
N GLY A 163 -51.02 -38.06 -46.89
CA GLY A 163 -51.44 -37.57 -45.57
C GLY A 163 -50.81 -38.32 -44.38
N LEU A 164 -49.87 -39.22 -44.61
CA LEU A 164 -49.07 -39.85 -43.55
C LEU A 164 -47.58 -39.84 -43.93
N SER A 165 -46.69 -39.54 -42.99
CA SER A 165 -45.23 -39.58 -43.19
C SER A 165 -44.54 -40.15 -41.96
N MET A 166 -43.44 -40.87 -42.16
CA MET A 166 -42.56 -41.31 -41.08
C MET A 166 -41.28 -40.47 -41.04
N SER A 167 -40.88 -40.05 -39.85
CA SER A 167 -39.57 -39.47 -39.58
C SER A 167 -38.94 -40.17 -38.39
N GLY A 168 -37.85 -40.91 -38.62
CA GLY A 168 -37.27 -41.80 -37.62
C GLY A 168 -38.28 -42.88 -37.19
N THR A 169 -38.64 -42.89 -35.91
CA THR A 169 -39.56 -43.87 -35.31
C THR A 169 -41.00 -43.37 -35.18
N THR A 170 -41.29 -42.13 -35.57
CA THR A 170 -42.63 -41.53 -35.39
C THR A 170 -43.40 -41.54 -36.71
N LEU A 171 -44.59 -42.15 -36.69
CA LEU A 171 -45.59 -42.03 -37.75
C LEU A 171 -46.47 -40.82 -37.45
N SER A 172 -46.43 -39.82 -38.32
CA SER A 172 -47.24 -38.61 -38.18
C SER A 172 -48.31 -38.60 -39.25
N ALA A 173 -49.53 -38.25 -38.85
CA ALA A 173 -50.56 -37.86 -39.80
C ALA A 173 -50.30 -36.44 -40.28
N THR A 174 -50.07 -36.26 -41.58
CA THR A 174 -50.33 -35.00 -42.27
C THR A 174 -51.84 -34.89 -42.54
N GLY A 175 -52.63 -34.98 -41.47
CA GLY A 175 -54.03 -34.61 -41.47
C GLY A 175 -54.15 -33.12 -41.17
N ALA A 176 -54.45 -32.33 -42.21
CA ALA A 176 -55.07 -31.00 -42.16
C ALA A 176 -54.94 -30.23 -40.82
N GLY A 177 -53.80 -29.58 -40.59
CA GLY A 177 -53.88 -28.27 -39.95
C GLY A 177 -54.63 -27.38 -40.93
N GLY A 178 -55.77 -26.79 -40.56
CA GLY A 178 -56.57 -25.96 -41.46
C GLY A 178 -55.67 -25.01 -42.26
N GLY A 179 -55.63 -25.21 -43.58
CA GLY A 179 -54.92 -24.31 -44.46
C GLY A 179 -55.68 -22.99 -44.43
N VAL A 180 -55.10 -21.95 -43.83
CA VAL A 180 -55.61 -20.60 -44.02
C VAL A 180 -55.39 -20.27 -45.48
N THR A 181 -56.41 -20.47 -46.33
CA THR A 181 -56.32 -20.17 -47.77
C THR A 181 -56.07 -18.70 -48.01
N SER A 182 -56.47 -17.85 -47.05
CA SER A 182 -56.23 -16.43 -47.05
C SER A 182 -56.41 -15.87 -45.63
N VAL A 183 -55.47 -15.09 -45.09
CA VAL A 183 -55.66 -14.41 -43.80
C VAL A 183 -56.30 -13.05 -44.05
N GLY A 184 -57.61 -12.91 -43.76
CA GLY A 184 -58.25 -11.61 -43.69
C GLY A 184 -58.04 -10.99 -42.31
N VAL A 185 -57.45 -9.79 -42.24
CA VAL A 185 -57.29 -9.05 -40.98
C VAL A 185 -58.13 -7.78 -41.05
N SER A 186 -59.02 -7.61 -40.08
CA SER A 186 -59.75 -6.37 -39.85
C SER A 186 -59.10 -5.64 -38.69
N GLY A 187 -58.86 -4.32 -38.84
CA GLY A 187 -58.41 -3.49 -37.72
C GLY A 187 -59.46 -3.32 -36.61
N GLY A 188 -60.70 -3.81 -36.82
CA GLY A 188 -61.77 -3.69 -35.84
C GLY A 188 -62.01 -2.22 -35.45
N THR A 189 -62.22 -1.96 -34.16
CA THR A 189 -62.41 -0.62 -33.60
C THR A 189 -61.11 0.08 -33.20
N THR A 190 -59.95 -0.51 -33.53
CA THR A 190 -58.64 -0.04 -33.03
C THR A 190 -58.07 1.17 -33.79
N GLY A 191 -58.69 1.55 -34.91
CA GLY A 191 -58.28 2.67 -35.74
C GLY A 191 -57.13 2.36 -36.71
N LEU A 192 -56.56 1.15 -36.68
CA LEU A 192 -55.63 0.73 -37.72
C LEU A 192 -56.37 0.28 -38.97
N THR A 193 -55.90 0.76 -40.12
CA THR A 193 -56.34 0.27 -41.41
C THR A 193 -55.39 -0.83 -41.88
N THR A 194 -55.93 -1.96 -42.30
CA THR A 194 -55.15 -3.06 -42.87
C THR A 194 -55.29 -3.03 -44.39
N SER A 195 -54.17 -3.12 -45.11
CA SER A 195 -54.14 -3.21 -46.57
C SER A 195 -53.16 -4.29 -47.03
N GLY A 196 -53.41 -4.88 -48.21
CA GLY A 196 -52.66 -6.01 -48.74
C GLY A 196 -53.51 -7.21 -49.17
N GLY A 197 -54.84 -7.15 -48.96
CA GLY A 197 -55.75 -8.24 -49.30
C GLY A 197 -55.48 -9.52 -48.51
N PRO A 198 -56.33 -10.54 -48.62
CA PRO A 198 -56.14 -11.72 -47.82
C PRO A 198 -54.99 -12.56 -48.41
N ILE A 199 -53.96 -12.84 -47.60
CA ILE A 199 -52.69 -13.39 -48.08
C ILE A 199 -52.77 -14.91 -48.22
N THR A 200 -52.53 -15.42 -49.43
CA THR A 200 -52.77 -16.82 -49.81
C THR A 200 -51.51 -17.68 -49.92
N SER A 201 -50.31 -17.08 -49.92
CA SER A 201 -49.03 -17.82 -49.98
C SER A 201 -47.90 -17.09 -49.22
N SER A 202 -47.45 -15.94 -49.72
CA SER A 202 -46.56 -15.03 -49.01
C SER A 202 -46.85 -13.59 -49.44
N GLY A 203 -46.73 -12.65 -48.50
CA GLY A 203 -46.98 -11.23 -48.76
C GLY A 203 -46.95 -10.46 -47.45
N THR A 204 -46.92 -9.14 -47.54
CA THR A 204 -46.91 -8.24 -46.39
C THR A 204 -48.29 -7.66 -46.16
N ILE A 205 -48.80 -7.81 -44.93
CA ILE A 205 -49.99 -7.07 -44.47
C ILE A 205 -49.48 -5.75 -43.92
N THR A 206 -49.88 -4.66 -44.57
CA THR A 206 -49.47 -3.33 -44.13
C THR A 206 -50.55 -2.79 -43.20
N LEU A 207 -50.18 -2.63 -41.93
CA LEU A 207 -50.97 -1.95 -40.92
C LEU A 207 -50.62 -0.46 -40.96
N GLY A 208 -51.53 0.33 -41.50
CA GLY A 208 -51.44 1.79 -41.56
C GLY A 208 -52.28 2.46 -40.48
N GLY A 209 -51.92 3.70 -40.14
CA GLY A 209 -52.57 4.49 -39.09
C GLY A 209 -51.91 4.34 -37.72
N THR A 210 -52.43 5.06 -36.73
CA THR A 210 -51.92 5.04 -35.35
C THR A 210 -52.83 4.18 -34.50
N LEU A 211 -52.27 3.22 -33.75
CA LEU A 211 -53.05 2.44 -32.77
C LEU A 211 -53.57 3.39 -31.68
N ALA A 212 -54.88 3.54 -31.60
CA ALA A 212 -55.47 4.39 -30.57
C ALA A 212 -55.18 3.82 -29.18
N VAL A 213 -54.94 4.70 -28.21
CA VAL A 213 -54.51 4.34 -26.86
C VAL A 213 -55.49 3.38 -26.17
N ALA A 214 -56.79 3.57 -26.41
CA ALA A 214 -57.88 2.72 -25.90
C ALA A 214 -57.76 1.25 -26.33
N SER A 215 -57.11 1.01 -27.46
CA SER A 215 -57.00 -0.29 -28.09
C SER A 215 -55.63 -0.94 -27.92
N GLY A 216 -54.67 -0.26 -27.28
CA GLY A 216 -53.32 -0.76 -27.03
C GLY A 216 -53.20 -1.76 -25.86
N GLY A 217 -54.29 -2.43 -25.47
CA GLY A 217 -54.28 -3.40 -24.36
C GLY A 217 -54.19 -2.80 -22.96
N THR A 218 -54.19 -1.47 -22.85
CA THR A 218 -54.08 -0.75 -21.57
C THR A 218 -55.43 -0.42 -20.96
N GLY A 219 -56.52 -0.48 -21.72
CA GLY A 219 -57.88 -0.10 -21.27
C GLY A 219 -58.09 1.41 -21.08
N ALA A 220 -57.17 2.26 -21.52
CA ALA A 220 -57.21 3.71 -21.29
C ALA A 220 -57.48 4.51 -22.57
N THR A 221 -58.37 5.51 -22.54
CA THR A 221 -58.68 6.34 -23.73
C THR A 221 -57.74 7.54 -23.94
N THR A 222 -56.77 7.76 -23.04
CA THR A 222 -55.79 8.85 -23.11
C THR A 222 -54.37 8.32 -22.91
N ALA A 223 -53.37 8.97 -23.54
CA ALA A 223 -51.95 8.58 -23.45
C ALA A 223 -51.46 8.47 -22.00
N ALA A 224 -51.84 9.43 -21.15
CA ALA A 224 -51.52 9.43 -19.74
C ALA A 224 -52.12 8.22 -18.99
N GLY A 225 -53.38 7.85 -19.30
CA GLY A 225 -54.02 6.69 -18.68
C GLY A 225 -53.38 5.36 -19.10
N ALA A 226 -52.92 5.23 -20.34
CA ALA A 226 -52.25 4.01 -20.80
C ALA A 226 -50.88 3.81 -20.14
N GLN A 227 -50.12 4.89 -19.99
CA GLN A 227 -48.84 4.87 -19.31
C GLN A 227 -49.00 4.46 -17.83
N ALA A 228 -50.08 4.91 -17.18
CA ALA A 228 -50.44 4.48 -15.83
C ALA A 228 -50.81 2.99 -15.77
N ASN A 229 -51.65 2.50 -16.68
CA ASN A 229 -52.14 1.10 -16.65
C ASN A 229 -51.08 0.06 -17.00
N LEU A 230 -50.08 0.43 -17.80
CA LEU A 230 -48.89 -0.41 -18.05
C LEU A 230 -47.89 -0.40 -16.89
N GLY A 231 -48.19 0.31 -15.79
CA GLY A 231 -47.30 0.43 -14.64
C GLY A 231 -46.04 1.24 -14.90
N LEU A 232 -46.01 2.01 -16.00
CA LEU A 232 -44.83 2.78 -16.41
C LEU A 232 -44.68 4.10 -15.63
N GLY A 233 -45.68 4.47 -14.83
CA GLY A 233 -45.67 5.71 -14.04
C GLY A 233 -45.36 6.96 -14.88
N THR A 234 -44.77 7.99 -14.28
CA THR A 234 -44.23 9.15 -15.03
C THR A 234 -42.99 8.78 -15.85
N ALA A 235 -42.48 7.54 -15.77
CA ALA A 235 -41.25 7.12 -16.43
C ALA A 235 -41.39 6.99 -17.95
N ALA A 236 -42.60 6.73 -18.45
CA ALA A 236 -42.87 6.72 -19.90
C ALA A 236 -43.00 8.13 -20.51
N VAL A 237 -42.93 9.18 -19.69
CA VAL A 237 -42.74 10.56 -20.16
C VAL A 237 -41.33 11.06 -19.79
N GLN A 238 -40.63 10.44 -18.83
CA GLN A 238 -39.25 10.78 -18.45
C GLN A 238 -38.42 9.57 -17.94
N ASN A 239 -37.35 9.23 -18.66
CA ASN A 239 -36.23 8.35 -18.30
C ASN A 239 -36.13 7.90 -16.82
N ILE A 240 -36.28 6.59 -16.56
CA ILE A 240 -35.67 5.93 -15.40
C ILE A 240 -35.08 4.58 -15.85
N GLY A 241 -33.75 4.47 -15.77
CA GLY A 241 -33.01 3.24 -16.05
C GLY A 241 -33.05 2.26 -14.87
N THR A 242 -33.15 0.97 -15.18
CA THR A 242 -32.92 -0.11 -14.21
C THR A 242 -31.42 -0.38 -14.04
N SER A 243 -31.05 -0.76 -12.82
CA SER A 243 -29.72 -1.22 -12.38
C SER A 243 -28.84 -1.85 -13.48
N GLY A 244 -27.62 -1.32 -13.61
CA GLY A 244 -26.52 -1.97 -14.32
C GLY A 244 -26.14 -1.39 -15.69
N ALA A 245 -26.91 -0.46 -16.26
CA ALA A 245 -26.55 0.23 -17.50
C ALA A 245 -26.43 1.75 -17.30
N THR A 246 -25.36 2.35 -17.84
CA THR A 246 -25.11 3.79 -17.82
C THR A 246 -26.27 4.53 -18.48
N VAL A 247 -27.01 5.34 -17.71
CA VAL A 247 -28.07 6.20 -18.25
C VAL A 247 -27.41 7.43 -18.89
N PRO A 248 -27.59 7.70 -20.19
CA PRO A 248 -27.08 8.91 -20.81
C PRO A 248 -27.81 10.12 -20.22
N LEU A 249 -27.08 10.95 -19.48
CA LEU A 249 -27.55 12.28 -19.07
C LEU A 249 -27.61 13.16 -20.32
N LEU A 250 -28.73 13.10 -21.04
CA LEU A 250 -29.04 14.08 -22.08
C LEU A 250 -29.33 15.41 -21.38
N ASN A 251 -28.29 16.25 -21.37
CA ASN A 251 -28.25 17.71 -21.37
C ASN A 251 -29.54 18.54 -21.14
N ALA A 252 -30.36 18.24 -20.13
CA ALA A 252 -31.18 19.20 -19.40
C ALA A 252 -31.87 18.50 -18.21
N ALA A 253 -31.57 18.99 -17.00
CA ALA A 253 -32.30 18.81 -15.74
C ALA A 253 -33.25 17.59 -15.62
N ASN A 254 -32.72 16.44 -15.18
CA ASN A 254 -33.54 15.47 -14.46
C ASN A 254 -33.75 16.00 -13.02
N THR A 255 -34.95 16.49 -12.71
CA THR A 255 -35.31 16.90 -11.34
C THR A 255 -36.05 15.74 -10.67
N TRP A 256 -35.39 15.06 -9.73
CA TRP A 256 -36.06 14.02 -8.94
C TRP A 256 -36.86 14.68 -7.82
N SER A 257 -38.17 14.46 -7.81
CA SER A 257 -39.10 15.06 -6.85
C SER A 257 -39.04 14.42 -5.45
N THR A 258 -38.24 13.37 -5.27
CA THR A 258 -38.08 12.63 -4.01
C THR A 258 -36.66 12.09 -3.84
N ALA A 259 -36.25 11.83 -2.59
CA ALA A 259 -34.95 11.25 -2.28
C ALA A 259 -34.78 9.88 -2.95
N GLN A 260 -33.70 9.72 -3.73
CA GLN A 260 -33.32 8.43 -4.27
C GLN A 260 -32.51 7.64 -3.25
N ILE A 261 -32.94 6.42 -2.97
CA ILE A 261 -32.20 5.46 -2.17
C ILE A 261 -31.58 4.47 -3.15
N PHE A 262 -30.26 4.35 -3.14
CA PHE A 262 -29.52 3.34 -3.93
C PHE A 262 -29.15 2.17 -3.01
N PRO A 263 -30.03 1.17 -2.83
CA PRO A 263 -29.68 0.01 -2.02
C PRO A 263 -28.53 -0.75 -2.69
N ASN A 264 -27.55 -1.15 -1.88
CA ASN A 264 -26.41 -2.00 -2.29
C ASN A 264 -25.40 -1.36 -3.26
N SER A 265 -25.34 -0.02 -3.37
CA SER A 265 -24.30 0.66 -4.14
C SER A 265 -22.99 0.78 -3.35
N SER A 266 -21.84 0.50 -3.97
CA SER A 266 -20.51 0.67 -3.38
C SER A 266 -20.06 2.14 -3.22
N GLY A 267 -20.93 3.09 -3.56
CA GLY A 267 -20.69 4.53 -3.48
C GLY A 267 -21.47 5.29 -4.57
N ILE A 268 -21.52 6.61 -4.45
CA ILE A 268 -21.98 7.50 -5.51
C ILE A 268 -20.73 7.98 -6.26
N GLU A 269 -20.58 7.59 -7.52
CA GLU A 269 -19.50 8.09 -8.38
C GLU A 269 -20.03 9.27 -9.20
N ILE A 270 -19.54 10.48 -8.92
CA ILE A 270 -19.85 11.67 -9.73
C ILE A 270 -18.67 11.97 -10.64
N ARG A 271 -18.82 11.64 -11.93
CA ARG A 271 -17.81 11.91 -12.95
C ARG A 271 -18.11 13.25 -13.63
N ASP A 272 -17.29 14.24 -13.32
CA ASP A 272 -17.25 15.46 -14.13
C ASP A 272 -16.39 15.20 -15.38
N VAL A 273 -16.97 15.40 -16.56
CA VAL A 273 -16.32 15.18 -17.86
C VAL A 273 -15.91 16.50 -18.53
N SER A 274 -16.17 17.67 -17.90
CA SER A 274 -15.75 18.96 -18.43
C SER A 274 -15.65 20.03 -17.33
N ALA A 275 -14.52 20.72 -17.28
CA ALA A 275 -14.26 21.83 -16.34
C ALA A 275 -15.25 23.03 -16.45
N ALA A 276 -16.16 23.01 -17.42
CA ALA A 276 -17.21 24.01 -17.58
C ALA A 276 -18.48 23.72 -16.75
N TYR A 277 -18.63 22.51 -16.18
CA TYR A 277 -19.79 22.14 -15.38
C TYR A 277 -19.50 22.25 -13.88
N THR A 278 -20.48 22.72 -13.11
CA THR A 278 -20.43 22.69 -11.64
C THR A 278 -21.22 21.49 -11.14
N VAL A 279 -20.54 20.55 -10.49
CA VAL A 279 -21.18 19.46 -9.76
C VAL A 279 -21.55 19.95 -8.37
N GLY A 280 -22.81 20.35 -8.18
CA GLY A 280 -23.34 20.76 -6.88
C GLY A 280 -24.18 19.65 -6.24
N LEU A 281 -23.79 19.17 -5.05
CA LEU A 281 -24.73 18.47 -4.18
C LEU A 281 -25.59 19.53 -3.47
N VAL A 282 -26.67 19.96 -4.14
CA VAL A 282 -27.63 20.89 -3.56
C VAL A 282 -28.57 20.09 -2.66
N ILE A 283 -28.29 20.09 -1.35
CA ILE A 283 -29.24 19.62 -0.37
C ILE A 283 -30.32 20.70 -0.26
N GLY A 284 -31.59 20.34 -0.46
CA GLY A 284 -32.73 21.28 -0.59
C GLY A 284 -33.00 22.17 0.63
N SER A 285 -32.17 22.10 1.67
CA SER A 285 -32.12 23.00 2.82
C SER A 285 -30.70 23.01 3.40
N THR A 286 -30.33 24.06 4.13
CA THR A 286 -29.19 24.01 5.05
C THR A 286 -29.29 22.73 5.91
N LEU A 287 -28.18 22.02 6.15
CA LEU A 287 -28.14 20.86 7.07
C LEU A 287 -28.36 21.32 8.52
N THR A 288 -29.57 21.76 8.83
CA THR A 288 -29.98 22.15 10.18
C THR A 288 -30.72 20.98 10.83
N ALA A 289 -30.23 20.59 12.02
CA ALA A 289 -30.62 19.45 12.85
C ALA A 289 -30.05 18.08 12.45
N ASN A 290 -29.02 17.62 13.16
CA ASN A 290 -28.59 16.21 13.30
C ASN A 290 -28.66 15.34 12.03
N ARG A 291 -28.28 15.89 10.88
CA ARG A 291 -28.12 15.16 9.61
C ARG A 291 -26.63 15.17 9.29
N THR A 292 -26.01 13.99 9.29
CA THR A 292 -24.60 13.83 8.99
C THR A 292 -24.44 13.55 7.50
N LEU A 293 -23.65 14.36 6.79
CA LEU A 293 -23.09 13.97 5.50
C LEU A 293 -21.82 13.15 5.77
N THR A 294 -21.97 11.82 5.81
CA THR A 294 -20.83 10.92 6.03
C THR A 294 -20.14 10.63 4.70
N VAL A 295 -18.95 11.21 4.48
CA VAL A 295 -18.06 10.83 3.38
C VAL A 295 -17.06 9.82 3.94
N THR A 296 -17.36 8.53 3.81
CA THR A 296 -16.44 7.45 4.21
C THR A 296 -15.49 7.18 3.05
N THR A 297 -14.25 7.65 3.13
CA THR A 297 -13.16 7.14 2.28
C THR A 297 -12.79 5.75 2.82
N GLY A 298 -13.15 4.67 2.12
CA GLY A 298 -12.81 3.30 2.55
C GLY A 298 -11.30 3.06 2.65
N ASP A 299 -10.93 2.06 3.48
CA ASP A 299 -9.59 1.55 3.85
C ASP A 299 -8.39 2.53 3.96
N ALA A 300 -7.29 2.06 4.56
CA ALA A 300 -6.26 2.87 5.23
C ALA A 300 -5.41 3.81 4.36
N SER A 301 -5.78 4.03 3.08
CA SER A 301 -4.92 4.76 2.13
C SER A 301 -5.67 5.65 1.13
N ARG A 302 -6.91 6.09 1.42
CA ARG A 302 -7.65 7.03 0.55
C ARG A 302 -7.68 8.45 1.10
N THR A 303 -7.40 9.42 0.24
CA THR A 303 -7.38 10.86 0.57
C THR A 303 -8.66 11.54 0.08
N LEU A 304 -9.31 12.33 0.95
CA LEU A 304 -10.31 13.31 0.53
C LEU A 304 -9.60 14.64 0.24
N THR A 305 -9.41 14.97 -1.04
CA THR A 305 -8.80 16.24 -1.45
C THR A 305 -9.89 17.29 -1.70
N LEU A 306 -9.92 18.34 -0.89
CA LEU A 306 -10.78 19.51 -1.07
C LEU A 306 -9.89 20.66 -1.60
N THR A 307 -10.06 21.04 -2.87
CA THR A 307 -9.33 22.14 -3.50
C THR A 307 -10.15 23.45 -3.47
N GLY A 308 -9.47 24.60 -3.51
CA GLY A 308 -10.11 25.93 -3.47
C GLY A 308 -10.21 26.55 -2.07
N ASN A 309 -11.05 27.59 -1.91
CA ASN A 309 -11.28 28.31 -0.66
C ASN A 309 -12.32 27.60 0.25
N ALA A 310 -12.15 26.29 0.46
CA ALA A 310 -13.06 25.50 1.28
C ALA A 310 -12.99 25.95 2.76
N SER A 311 -14.13 26.37 3.33
CA SER A 311 -14.27 26.59 4.76
C SER A 311 -14.79 25.32 5.43
N ILE A 312 -13.99 24.72 6.31
CA ILE A 312 -14.34 23.50 7.06
C ILE A 312 -14.37 23.87 8.54
N SER A 313 -15.54 23.78 9.17
CA SER A 313 -15.72 24.04 10.60
C SER A 313 -16.24 22.79 11.31
N GLY A 314 -15.60 22.37 12.40
CA GLY A 314 -16.06 21.21 13.19
C GLY A 314 -15.07 20.76 14.28
N THR A 315 -15.51 19.82 15.10
CA THR A 315 -14.70 19.16 16.14
C THR A 315 -13.89 18.03 15.51
N ASN A 316 -12.56 18.14 15.50
CA ASN A 316 -11.67 17.12 14.95
C ASN A 316 -10.99 16.36 16.09
N THR A 317 -11.12 15.03 16.09
CA THR A 317 -10.63 14.15 17.17
C THR A 317 -9.51 13.20 16.74
N GLY A 318 -8.99 13.33 15.50
CA GLY A 318 -7.85 12.57 14.98
C GLY A 318 -6.58 13.40 14.82
N ASP A 319 -5.46 12.75 14.50
CA ASP A 319 -4.18 13.41 14.22
C ASP A 319 -4.31 14.32 12.99
N GLN A 320 -3.99 15.61 13.17
CA GLN A 320 -3.98 16.58 12.08
C GLN A 320 -2.55 17.04 11.79
N THR A 321 -2.11 16.86 10.54
CA THR A 321 -0.89 17.51 10.03
C THR A 321 -1.28 18.82 9.38
N ILE A 322 -1.10 19.94 10.07
CA ILE A 322 -1.36 21.29 9.55
C ILE A 322 -0.02 21.86 9.04
N THR A 323 0.17 21.91 7.72
CA THR A 323 1.31 22.59 7.11
C THR A 323 1.03 24.09 7.05
N LEU A 324 1.63 24.85 7.96
CA LEU A 324 1.50 26.30 8.02
C LEU A 324 2.52 26.94 7.06
N THR A 325 2.06 27.73 6.10
CA THR A 325 2.91 28.51 5.18
C THR A 325 3.24 29.92 5.72
N GLY A 326 2.74 30.27 6.90
CA GLY A 326 2.94 31.58 7.56
C GLY A 326 2.79 31.52 9.08
N ASP A 327 2.73 32.68 9.73
CA ASP A 327 2.65 32.80 11.18
C ASP A 327 1.34 32.25 11.77
N VAL A 328 1.44 31.65 12.96
CA VAL A 328 0.28 31.15 13.71
C VAL A 328 -0.44 32.31 14.38
N THR A 329 -1.55 32.77 13.80
CA THR A 329 -2.47 33.72 14.44
C THR A 329 -3.78 32.99 14.73
N GLY A 330 -3.88 32.38 15.92
CA GLY A 330 -5.07 31.65 16.35
C GLY A 330 -5.44 31.96 17.79
N SER A 331 -6.65 32.48 18.00
CA SER A 331 -7.29 32.54 19.32
C SER A 331 -8.40 31.49 19.39
N GLY A 332 -8.25 30.49 20.26
CA GLY A 332 -9.24 29.43 20.47
C GLY A 332 -9.08 28.77 21.82
N THR A 333 -10.18 28.28 22.39
CA THR A 333 -10.27 27.68 23.74
C THR A 333 -10.03 26.16 23.79
N GLY A 334 -9.72 25.54 22.66
CA GLY A 334 -9.33 24.12 22.60
C GLY A 334 -7.81 23.99 22.66
N SER A 335 -7.28 23.14 23.54
CA SER A 335 -5.85 22.79 23.58
C SER A 335 -5.45 22.09 22.28
N PHE A 336 -5.02 22.86 21.29
CA PHE A 336 -4.13 22.36 20.26
C PHE A 336 -2.73 22.32 20.89
N ALA A 337 -2.17 21.13 21.06
CA ALA A 337 -0.74 21.01 21.27
C ALA A 337 -0.05 21.40 19.95
N ALA A 338 0.10 22.70 19.70
CA ALA A 338 1.03 23.18 18.70
C ALA A 338 2.42 22.88 19.25
N THR A 339 2.88 21.64 19.06
CA THR A 339 4.26 21.26 19.35
C THR A 339 5.14 22.02 18.37
N ILE A 340 5.65 23.16 18.82
CA ILE A 340 6.69 23.89 18.11
C ILE A 340 7.91 22.98 18.14
N GLY A 341 8.26 22.42 16.98
CA GLY A 341 9.43 21.57 16.84
C GLY A 341 10.67 22.25 17.43
N THR A 342 11.56 21.45 18.01
CA THR A 342 12.84 21.95 18.53
C THR A 342 13.58 22.73 17.43
N GLY A 343 13.88 24.00 17.67
CA GLY A 343 14.56 24.89 16.72
C GLY A 343 13.67 25.60 15.68
N ALA A 344 12.34 25.37 15.66
CA ALA A 344 11.43 26.02 14.71
C ALA A 344 11.27 27.54 14.96
N VAL A 345 11.45 27.97 16.22
CA VAL A 345 11.62 29.38 16.58
C VAL A 345 13.10 29.69 16.49
N THR A 346 13.53 30.08 15.29
CA THR A 346 14.91 30.51 15.03
C THR A 346 15.20 31.84 15.70
N TYR A 347 16.45 32.11 16.04
CA TYR A 347 16.90 33.40 16.56
C TYR A 347 16.45 34.60 15.70
N THR A 348 16.50 34.49 14.36
CA THR A 348 16.01 35.55 13.45
C THR A 348 14.55 35.91 13.65
N LYS A 349 13.71 34.96 14.06
CA LYS A 349 12.28 35.18 14.36
C LYS A 349 12.05 35.81 15.74
N MET A 350 13.04 35.77 16.63
CA MET A 350 13.01 36.43 17.94
C MET A 350 13.72 37.79 17.94
N GLN A 351 14.70 38.00 17.06
CA GLN A 351 15.59 39.17 17.03
C GLN A 351 15.01 40.42 16.34
N ALA A 352 13.69 40.65 16.40
CA ALA A 352 13.12 41.92 15.94
C ALA A 352 13.37 43.04 16.98
N THR A 353 14.65 43.34 17.23
CA THR A 353 15.10 44.39 18.16
C THR A 353 15.36 45.71 17.44
N SER A 354 14.95 46.82 18.03
CA SER A 354 15.08 48.16 17.47
C SER A 354 16.51 48.73 17.54
N ALA A 355 17.36 48.22 18.44
CA ALA A 355 18.73 48.69 18.64
C ALA A 355 19.65 47.63 19.27
N ALA A 356 20.97 47.80 19.12
CA ALA A 356 22.00 46.90 19.65
C ALA A 356 22.14 46.90 21.20
N SER A 357 21.51 47.86 21.88
CA SER A 357 21.60 48.04 23.34
C SER A 357 20.27 47.72 24.03
N VAL A 358 19.63 46.64 23.60
CA VAL A 358 18.31 46.25 24.09
C VAL A 358 18.33 44.76 24.44
N LEU A 359 17.81 44.44 25.62
CA LEU A 359 17.59 43.05 26.04
C LEU A 359 16.14 42.67 25.77
N LEU A 360 15.92 41.50 25.15
CA LEU A 360 14.58 40.94 25.01
C LEU A 360 14.17 40.26 26.32
N GLY A 361 13.15 40.79 26.98
CA GLY A 361 12.69 40.30 28.29
C GLY A 361 11.34 40.87 28.68
N ARG A 362 10.97 40.81 29.97
CA ARG A 362 9.80 41.51 30.51
C ARG A 362 10.19 42.28 31.76
N GLY A 363 9.90 43.58 31.79
CA GLY A 363 10.30 44.48 32.88
C GLY A 363 9.32 44.57 34.05
N SER A 364 8.13 43.95 33.96
CA SER A 364 7.10 44.01 35.00
C SER A 364 6.82 42.62 35.59
N ALA A 365 6.83 42.54 36.92
CA ALA A 365 6.93 41.29 37.69
C ALA A 365 5.64 40.48 37.88
N SER A 366 4.54 40.79 37.18
CA SER A 366 3.29 40.03 37.36
C SER A 366 2.42 39.98 36.11
N GLY A 367 2.19 38.77 35.60
CA GLY A 367 1.20 38.47 34.56
C GLY A 367 1.77 37.99 33.22
N ALA A 368 0.95 37.18 32.54
CA ALA A 368 1.15 36.79 31.14
C ALA A 368 1.16 38.02 30.23
N GLY A 369 2.03 38.02 29.22
CA GLY A 369 2.08 39.06 28.20
C GLY A 369 3.31 38.94 27.29
N SER A 370 3.38 39.77 26.25
CA SER A 370 4.43 39.73 25.23
C SER A 370 5.83 40.07 25.76
N VAL A 371 6.86 39.51 25.13
CA VAL A 371 8.26 39.96 25.30
C VAL A 371 8.36 41.45 24.92
N GLN A 372 9.18 42.19 25.65
CA GLN A 372 9.44 43.61 25.50
C GLN A 372 10.92 43.86 25.25
N GLU A 373 11.20 45.03 24.70
CA GLU A 373 12.52 45.63 24.70
C GLU A 373 12.81 46.29 26.04
N ILE A 374 13.82 45.80 26.75
CA ILE A 374 14.34 46.42 27.97
C ILE A 374 15.58 47.22 27.59
N GLY A 375 15.46 48.55 27.66
CA GLY A 375 16.60 49.46 27.49
C GLY A 375 17.61 49.29 28.62
N LEU A 376 18.90 49.40 28.30
CA LEU A 376 19.95 49.36 29.32
C LEU A 376 19.97 50.65 30.13
N GLY A 377 19.97 50.52 31.46
CA GLY A 377 20.16 51.64 32.37
C GLY A 377 21.61 52.12 32.44
N SER A 378 21.84 53.25 33.10
CA SER A 378 23.18 53.77 33.37
C SER A 378 24.04 52.75 34.13
N GLY A 379 25.27 52.50 33.66
CA GLY A 379 26.19 51.53 34.28
C GLY A 379 26.09 50.12 33.70
N LEU A 380 25.27 49.90 32.67
CA LEU A 380 25.21 48.65 31.91
C LEU A 380 25.49 48.95 30.44
N ALA A 381 26.42 48.20 29.85
CA ALA A 381 26.73 48.28 28.43
C ALA A 381 26.76 46.89 27.81
N MET A 382 26.33 46.79 26.55
CA MET A 382 26.51 45.59 25.74
C MET A 382 27.61 45.81 24.70
N SER A 383 28.53 44.86 24.60
CA SER A 383 29.50 44.77 23.52
C SER A 383 29.41 43.40 22.89
N GLY A 384 28.93 43.33 21.65
CA GLY A 384 28.55 42.07 21.02
C GLY A 384 27.45 41.36 21.82
N THR A 385 27.75 40.16 22.33
CA THR A 385 26.83 39.34 23.12
C THR A 385 27.03 39.43 24.63
N THR A 386 27.97 40.27 25.10
CA THR A 386 28.32 40.35 26.53
C THR A 386 27.69 41.60 27.15
N LEU A 387 26.85 41.40 28.17
CA LEU A 387 26.40 42.45 29.07
C LEU A 387 27.44 42.64 30.17
N SER A 388 27.92 43.86 30.36
CA SER A 388 28.92 44.20 31.39
C SER A 388 28.42 45.32 32.28
N ALA A 389 28.68 45.18 33.58
CA ALA A 389 28.60 46.30 34.50
C ALA A 389 29.73 47.27 34.18
N THR A 390 29.38 48.45 33.68
CA THR A 390 30.28 49.60 33.70
C THR A 390 30.33 50.05 35.15
N ALA A 391 31.25 49.46 35.95
CA ALA A 391 31.58 50.02 37.26
C ALA A 391 31.78 51.53 37.08
N ALA A 392 31.28 52.34 38.01
CA ALA A 392 31.47 53.79 37.97
C ALA A 392 32.98 54.07 37.98
N GLY A 393 33.57 54.13 36.79
CA GLY A 393 34.99 54.31 36.59
C GLY A 393 35.40 55.66 37.13
N VAL A 394 36.70 55.84 37.35
CA VAL A 394 37.25 57.17 37.55
C VAL A 394 36.72 58.10 36.44
N PRO A 395 36.09 59.24 36.77
CA PRO A 395 35.46 60.08 35.75
C PRO A 395 36.52 60.65 34.79
N THR A 396 36.15 60.78 33.52
CA THR A 396 36.97 61.47 32.51
C THR A 396 37.32 62.88 32.99
N GLY A 397 38.59 63.27 32.85
CA GLY A 397 39.15 64.52 33.37
C GLY A 397 39.76 64.44 34.77
N ALA A 398 39.56 63.33 35.50
CA ALA A 398 40.23 63.15 36.80
C ALA A 398 41.74 62.95 36.64
N LEU A 399 42.49 63.49 37.59
CA LEU A 399 43.94 63.33 37.71
C LEU A 399 44.28 62.21 38.69
N MET A 400 45.31 61.43 38.36
CA MET A 400 45.83 60.39 39.24
C MET A 400 47.35 60.30 39.15
N ALA A 401 48.01 60.17 40.30
CA ALA A 401 49.40 59.80 40.38
C ALA A 401 49.57 58.31 40.00
N PHE A 402 50.46 58.05 39.05
CA PHE A 402 50.74 56.72 38.53
C PHE A 402 52.22 56.38 38.72
N ALA A 403 52.48 55.22 39.33
CA ALA A 403 53.84 54.78 39.64
C ALA A 403 54.59 54.18 38.44
N GLY A 404 53.91 53.98 37.29
CA GLY A 404 54.54 53.52 36.05
C GLY A 404 55.10 54.65 35.20
N THR A 405 55.90 54.29 34.20
CA THR A 405 56.63 55.25 33.34
C THR A 405 55.87 55.71 32.10
N SER A 406 54.73 55.08 31.79
CA SER A 406 53.87 55.43 30.64
C SER A 406 52.40 55.37 31.03
N ALA A 407 51.58 56.24 30.44
CA ALA A 407 50.15 56.28 30.75
C ALA A 407 49.46 54.98 30.34
N PRO A 408 48.67 54.35 31.22
CA PRO A 408 47.95 53.13 30.87
C PRO A 408 46.80 53.42 29.89
N SER A 409 46.26 52.36 29.27
CA SER A 409 45.11 52.50 28.36
C SER A 409 43.93 53.22 29.04
N GLY A 410 43.33 54.17 28.33
CA GLY A 410 42.28 55.04 28.85
C GLY A 410 42.76 56.24 29.65
N TRP A 411 44.07 56.52 29.65
CA TRP A 411 44.69 57.68 30.28
C TRP A 411 45.70 58.35 29.35
N LEU A 412 45.96 59.64 29.58
CA LEU A 412 47.05 60.38 28.95
C LEU A 412 47.99 60.92 30.01
N GLY A 413 49.28 61.05 29.68
CA GLY A 413 50.24 61.73 30.55
C GLY A 413 49.91 63.22 30.64
N CYS A 414 50.11 63.80 31.82
CA CYS A 414 49.93 65.23 32.04
C CYS A 414 51.22 65.99 31.71
N ASP A 415 51.57 66.06 30.42
CA ASP A 415 52.79 66.67 29.90
C ASP A 415 52.57 67.97 29.10
N GLY A 416 51.32 68.44 28.99
CA GLY A 416 50.98 69.62 28.20
C GLY A 416 50.85 69.38 26.69
N SER A 417 50.93 68.14 26.22
CA SER A 417 50.81 67.81 24.80
C SER A 417 49.45 68.18 24.21
N ALA A 418 49.44 68.58 22.93
CA ALA A 418 48.22 68.80 22.17
C ALA A 418 47.66 67.47 21.67
N VAL A 419 46.38 67.19 21.96
CA VAL A 419 45.69 65.95 21.60
C VAL A 419 44.39 66.24 20.83
N SER A 420 43.94 65.27 20.05
CA SER A 420 42.78 65.41 19.15
C SER A 420 41.45 65.58 19.91
N ARG A 421 40.66 66.59 19.54
CA ARG A 421 39.29 66.81 20.04
C ARG A 421 38.32 65.72 19.61
N THR A 422 38.56 65.09 18.46
CA THR A 422 37.69 64.01 17.95
C THR A 422 38.01 62.69 18.63
N THR A 423 39.29 62.38 18.84
CA THR A 423 39.73 61.15 19.49
C THR A 423 39.42 61.18 21.00
N TYR A 424 39.56 62.33 21.64
CA TYR A 424 39.34 62.51 23.08
C TYR A 424 38.19 63.48 23.36
N ALA A 425 37.05 63.27 22.69
CA ALA A 425 35.89 64.17 22.76
C ALA A 425 35.33 64.30 24.19
N SER A 426 35.28 63.21 24.95
CA SER A 426 34.82 63.22 26.35
C SER A 426 35.74 64.08 27.23
N LEU A 427 37.06 63.93 27.08
CA LEU A 427 38.02 64.74 27.83
C LEU A 427 37.95 66.22 27.43
N PHE A 428 37.84 66.52 26.13
CA PHE A 428 37.66 67.89 25.66
C PHE A 428 36.39 68.53 26.21
N SER A 429 35.29 67.78 26.30
CA SER A 429 34.04 68.26 26.89
C SER A 429 34.19 68.65 28.37
N VAL A 430 35.11 68.02 29.10
CA VAL A 430 35.32 68.26 30.54
C VAL A 430 36.32 69.38 30.79
N ILE A 431 37.50 69.35 30.15
CA ILE A 431 38.58 70.30 30.46
C ILE A 431 38.69 71.45 29.45
N GLY A 432 38.03 71.34 28.30
CA GLY A 432 38.03 72.34 27.23
C GLY A 432 39.45 72.75 26.83
N THR A 433 39.66 74.05 26.72
CA THR A 433 40.96 74.67 26.40
C THR A 433 41.67 75.23 27.63
N THR A 434 41.24 74.84 28.85
CA THR A 434 41.77 75.37 30.12
C THR A 434 43.30 75.24 30.22
N TRP A 435 43.84 74.15 29.68
CA TRP A 435 45.27 73.83 29.71
C TRP A 435 46.01 74.19 28.41
N GLY A 436 45.33 74.89 27.49
CA GLY A 436 45.82 75.32 26.19
C GLY A 436 44.87 74.94 25.06
N ALA A 437 44.74 75.84 24.07
CA ALA A 437 43.81 75.67 22.97
C ALA A 437 44.29 74.70 21.87
N GLY A 438 45.49 74.12 22.00
CA GLY A 438 46.14 73.39 20.93
C GLY A 438 46.36 74.27 19.70
N ASP A 439 45.98 73.76 18.54
CA ASP A 439 45.90 74.46 17.25
C ASP A 439 44.71 75.42 17.12
N GLY A 440 43.86 75.55 18.14
CA GLY A 440 42.67 76.38 18.14
C GLY A 440 41.45 75.78 17.43
N ALA A 441 41.61 74.65 16.74
CA ALA A 441 40.55 74.05 15.90
C ALA A 441 40.32 72.56 16.19
N THR A 442 41.33 71.72 15.95
CA THR A 442 41.18 70.25 15.97
C THR A 442 41.79 69.59 17.20
N THR A 443 42.58 70.33 17.98
CA THR A 443 43.30 69.83 19.17
C THR A 443 43.04 70.70 20.40
N PHE A 444 43.41 70.18 21.57
CA PHE A 444 43.46 70.89 22.85
C PHE A 444 44.60 70.32 23.69
N ASN A 445 45.13 71.08 24.64
CA ASN A 445 46.24 70.60 25.46
C ASN A 445 45.74 69.85 26.68
N VAL A 446 46.42 68.76 27.03
CA VAL A 446 46.26 68.10 28.33
C VAL A 446 46.93 68.94 29.43
N PRO A 447 46.62 68.72 30.73
CA PRO A 447 47.33 69.37 31.81
C PRO A 447 48.84 69.13 31.75
N ASN A 448 49.64 70.09 32.19
CA ASN A 448 51.09 69.89 32.36
C ASN A 448 51.43 69.88 33.85
N PHE A 449 51.74 68.70 34.38
CA PHE A 449 52.18 68.47 35.76
C PHE A 449 53.65 68.03 35.86
N GLN A 450 54.41 68.13 34.77
CA GLN A 450 55.85 67.84 34.83
C GLN A 450 56.52 68.83 35.78
N ARG A 451 57.17 68.30 36.83
CA ARG A 451 57.83 69.07 37.90
C ARG A 451 56.92 70.07 38.63
N ARG A 452 55.62 69.76 38.74
CA ARG A 452 54.63 70.61 39.43
C ARG A 452 53.87 69.82 40.48
N VAL A 453 53.48 70.51 41.55
CA VAL A 453 52.62 69.96 42.60
C VAL A 453 51.22 70.56 42.45
N ALA A 454 50.19 69.74 42.61
CA ALA A 454 48.81 70.20 42.55
C ALA A 454 48.45 71.04 43.78
N VAL A 455 47.71 72.12 43.54
CA VAL A 455 47.12 72.98 44.57
C VAL A 455 45.62 73.05 44.31
N GLY A 456 44.81 73.04 45.38
CA GLY A 456 43.36 73.15 45.26
C GLY A 456 42.93 74.47 44.61
N SER A 457 42.00 74.44 43.66
CA SER A 457 41.44 75.64 43.06
C SER A 457 40.51 76.38 44.01
N GLY A 458 40.47 77.72 43.93
CA GLY A 458 39.61 78.56 44.77
C GLY A 458 40.25 78.99 46.11
N GLY A 459 39.54 79.84 46.85
CA GLY A 459 40.00 80.46 48.10
C GLY A 459 40.34 81.95 47.97
N THR A 460 40.40 82.66 49.11
CA THR A 460 40.82 84.07 49.21
C THR A 460 42.29 84.12 49.66
N GLY A 461 43.22 83.88 48.75
CA GLY A 461 44.66 83.83 49.02
C GLY A 461 45.46 84.76 48.11
N THR A 462 46.62 85.21 48.59
CA THR A 462 47.54 86.17 47.93
C THR A 462 47.74 85.80 46.47
N GLY A 463 47.55 86.73 45.53
CA GLY A 463 47.39 86.51 44.08
C GLY A 463 48.56 85.87 43.31
N THR A 464 49.43 85.09 43.96
CA THR A 464 50.64 84.47 43.42
C THR A 464 50.36 83.33 42.43
N LEU A 465 49.25 82.59 42.60
CA LEU A 465 48.85 81.47 41.72
C LEU A 465 47.49 81.71 41.03
N GLY A 466 46.74 82.74 41.43
CA GLY A 466 45.35 82.98 41.01
C GLY A 466 44.36 81.92 41.54
N SER A 467 43.08 82.02 41.15
CA SER A 467 41.98 81.18 41.70
C SER A 467 41.41 80.14 40.73
N ALA A 468 41.80 80.18 39.45
CA ALA A 468 41.26 79.32 38.41
C ALA A 468 42.08 78.03 38.21
N VAL A 469 41.40 76.95 37.85
CA VAL A 469 42.05 75.71 37.37
C VAL A 469 42.88 76.04 36.11
N GLY A 470 44.09 75.48 36.00
CA GLY A 470 45.00 75.70 34.89
C GLY A 470 46.03 76.80 35.12
N ASN A 471 45.84 77.66 36.13
CA ASN A 471 46.88 78.61 36.51
C ASN A 471 48.11 77.89 37.07
N THR A 472 49.29 78.47 36.80
CA THR A 472 50.57 77.92 37.23
C THR A 472 51.41 78.97 37.95
N GLY A 473 52.22 78.52 38.90
CA GLY A 473 53.14 79.37 39.66
C GLY A 473 54.05 78.53 40.56
N GLY A 474 54.73 79.18 41.50
CA GLY A 474 55.75 78.57 42.34
C GLY A 474 57.13 78.53 41.68
N GLU A 475 58.16 78.30 42.49
CA GLU A 475 59.56 78.30 42.08
C GLU A 475 60.28 77.09 42.70
N GLU A 476 61.04 76.34 41.91
CA GLU A 476 61.88 75.23 42.42
C GLU A 476 63.12 75.76 43.16
N THR A 477 63.61 76.93 42.74
CA THR A 477 64.71 77.66 43.38
C THR A 477 64.30 79.11 43.55
N HIS A 478 64.51 79.67 44.73
CA HIS A 478 64.18 81.06 45.03
C HIS A 478 65.45 81.84 45.38
N THR A 479 65.64 83.00 44.74
CA THR A 479 66.74 83.92 45.06
C THR A 479 66.24 84.95 46.06
N LEU A 480 66.75 84.88 47.29
CA LEU A 480 66.46 85.88 48.30
C LEU A 480 67.00 87.25 47.87
N THR A 481 66.09 88.20 47.69
CA THR A 481 66.40 89.60 47.44
C THR A 481 66.62 90.36 48.74
N THR A 482 67.24 91.54 48.66
CA THR A 482 67.37 92.45 49.82
C THR A 482 66.02 92.80 50.45
N ALA A 483 64.94 92.88 49.65
CA ALA A 483 63.60 93.18 50.14
C ALA A 483 63.00 92.04 50.99
N GLU A 484 63.47 90.81 50.79
CA GLU A 484 63.04 89.61 51.54
C GLU A 484 63.88 89.36 52.80
N MET A 485 64.83 90.25 53.11
CA MET A 485 65.62 90.25 54.35
C MET A 485 65.20 91.43 55.25
N PRO A 486 64.48 91.20 56.37
CA PRO A 486 64.08 92.29 57.28
C PRO A 486 65.30 93.05 57.79
N SER A 487 65.23 94.39 57.78
CA SER A 487 66.29 95.21 58.39
C SER A 487 66.36 94.91 59.89
N HIS A 488 67.57 94.66 60.39
CA HIS A 488 67.82 94.49 61.82
C HIS A 488 69.00 95.38 62.22
N SER A 489 69.02 95.83 63.47
CA SER A 489 70.09 96.67 64.03
C SER A 489 70.89 95.89 65.06
N HIS A 490 72.21 96.12 65.11
CA HIS A 490 73.05 95.68 66.23
C HIS A 490 73.36 96.89 67.11
N GLY A 491 73.11 96.79 68.42
CA GLY A 491 73.54 97.80 69.38
C GLY A 491 75.00 97.58 69.78
N SER A 492 75.86 98.57 69.60
CA SER A 492 77.22 98.53 70.17
C SER A 492 77.16 98.92 71.64
N PRO A 493 77.69 98.11 72.59
CA PRO A 493 77.80 98.50 73.98
C PRO A 493 79.06 99.38 74.14
N ASN A 494 79.04 100.60 73.61
CA ASN A 494 80.07 101.59 73.93
C ASN A 494 79.72 102.28 75.24
N GLY A 495 79.68 101.50 76.32
CA GLY A 495 79.81 102.02 77.68
C GLY A 495 81.28 101.89 78.07
N HIS A 496 82.07 102.94 77.84
CA HIS A 496 83.30 103.11 78.60
C HIS A 496 82.88 103.42 80.06
N ASP A 497 83.05 102.46 80.96
CA ASP A 497 82.97 102.71 82.41
C ASP A 497 84.29 103.34 82.84
N ASP A 498 84.44 104.64 82.60
CA ASP A 498 85.55 105.42 83.13
C ASP A 498 85.32 105.64 84.65
N GLN A 499 85.55 104.60 85.45
CA GLN A 499 85.70 104.70 86.90
C GLN A 499 87.04 105.38 87.21
N ALA A 500 87.02 106.70 87.46
CA ALA A 500 88.13 107.36 88.13
C ALA A 500 87.68 108.51 89.04
N PHE A 501 87.53 108.17 90.32
CA PHE A 501 88.12 108.87 91.48
C PHE A 501 88.10 110.41 91.52
N ALA A 502 87.18 110.91 92.36
CA ALA A 502 87.17 112.12 93.20
C ALA A 502 88.16 113.30 92.95
N SER A 503 87.58 114.51 93.06
CA SER A 503 88.11 115.75 93.70
C SER A 503 88.30 116.99 92.79
N TRP A 504 87.23 117.76 92.54
CA TRP A 504 87.22 119.22 92.75
C TRP A 504 85.82 119.78 92.46
N SER A 505 85.22 120.48 93.44
CA SER A 505 83.97 121.21 93.25
C SER A 505 84.11 122.26 92.15
N GLY A 506 83.21 122.23 91.16
CA GLY A 506 82.84 123.44 90.43
C GLY A 506 82.81 123.40 88.89
N CYS A 507 83.15 122.28 88.22
CA CYS A 507 83.08 122.20 86.76
C CYS A 507 82.21 121.00 86.31
N GLN A 508 80.91 121.22 86.11
CA GLN A 508 80.06 120.26 85.40
C GLN A 508 80.37 120.36 83.90
N MET A 509 81.12 119.39 83.36
CA MET A 509 81.19 119.23 81.90
C MET A 509 79.91 118.54 81.44
N ASN A 510 79.12 119.25 80.64
CA ASN A 510 77.92 118.73 79.97
C ASN A 510 78.35 117.66 78.95
N GLN A 511 78.32 116.40 79.36
CA GLN A 511 78.60 115.27 78.47
C GLN A 511 77.29 114.80 77.86
N SER A 512 76.93 115.32 76.68
CA SER A 512 75.86 114.76 75.87
C SER A 512 76.37 113.50 75.16
N VAL A 513 75.84 112.36 75.57
CA VAL A 513 75.99 111.07 74.88
C VAL A 513 75.17 111.13 73.58
N TYR A 514 75.82 111.05 72.42
CA TYR A 514 75.13 110.83 71.14
C TYR A 514 75.05 109.33 70.87
N ASP A 515 73.82 108.82 70.76
CA ASP A 515 73.53 107.44 70.38
C ASP A 515 73.76 107.27 68.88
N TYR A 516 74.80 106.53 68.48
CA TYR A 516 75.15 106.30 67.08
C TYR A 516 74.59 104.93 66.64
N ALA A 517 73.43 104.93 65.99
CA ALA A 517 72.96 103.75 65.29
C ALA A 517 73.86 103.50 64.07
N THR A 518 74.52 102.34 64.01
CA THR A 518 75.26 101.87 62.83
C THR A 518 74.39 100.87 62.07
N PRO A 519 73.55 101.31 61.11
CA PRO A 519 72.75 100.38 60.33
C PRO A 519 73.67 99.43 59.55
N THR A 520 73.39 98.13 59.58
CA THR A 520 74.06 97.16 58.71
C THR A 520 73.62 97.40 57.27
N SER A 521 74.55 97.33 56.32
CA SER A 521 74.20 97.36 54.90
C SER A 521 73.62 96.02 54.47
N ALA A 522 72.70 96.04 53.51
CA ALA A 522 72.21 94.83 52.87
C ALA A 522 73.38 93.96 52.39
N THR A 523 73.56 92.79 53.02
CA THR A 523 74.59 91.83 52.66
C THR A 523 73.94 90.47 52.46
N GLY A 524 74.06 89.93 51.26
CA GLY A 524 73.50 88.66 50.83
C GLY A 524 73.83 88.44 49.36
N GLY A 525 74.42 87.29 49.01
CA GLY A 525 75.04 87.06 47.71
C GLY A 525 74.08 86.81 46.53
N GLY A 526 72.76 86.93 46.74
CA GLY A 526 71.76 86.66 45.70
C GLY A 526 71.79 85.23 45.15
N VAL A 527 72.29 84.27 45.93
CA VAL A 527 72.41 82.87 45.51
C VAL A 527 71.06 82.17 45.71
N PRO A 528 70.48 81.52 44.67
CA PRO A 528 69.24 80.77 44.83
C PRO A 528 69.40 79.62 45.81
N HIS A 529 68.38 79.37 46.64
CA HIS A 529 68.28 78.16 47.45
C HIS A 529 67.20 77.22 46.89
N ASN A 530 67.35 75.91 47.14
CA ASN A 530 66.30 74.94 46.84
C ASN A 530 65.03 75.29 47.63
N ASN A 531 63.90 75.32 46.93
CA ASN A 531 62.59 75.58 47.51
C ASN A 531 61.65 74.36 47.40
N LEU A 532 62.20 73.21 46.97
CA LEU A 532 61.46 71.94 46.91
C LEU A 532 61.41 71.27 48.29
N GLN A 533 60.20 70.88 48.70
CA GLN A 533 59.99 69.94 49.81
C GLN A 533 60.51 68.52 49.45
N PRO A 534 60.78 67.64 50.45
CA PRO A 534 61.04 66.23 50.18
C PRO A 534 59.94 65.62 49.30
N SER A 535 60.30 65.10 48.13
CA SER A 535 59.33 64.71 47.08
C SER A 535 59.72 63.40 46.40
N ALA A 536 58.73 62.63 45.96
CA ALA A 536 58.88 61.47 45.09
C ALA A 536 58.24 61.74 43.72
N VAL A 537 58.92 61.37 42.64
CA VAL A 537 58.45 61.63 41.27
C VAL A 537 57.57 60.47 40.80
N VAL A 538 56.35 60.81 40.39
CA VAL A 538 55.36 59.90 39.79
C VAL A 538 54.83 60.50 38.49
N LEU A 539 54.37 59.67 37.57
CA LEU A 539 53.71 60.15 36.37
C LEU A 539 52.30 60.62 36.72
N MET A 540 51.98 61.89 36.46
CA MET A 540 50.60 62.35 36.55
C MET A 540 49.85 62.00 35.28
N CYS A 541 48.70 61.36 35.42
CA CYS A 541 47.85 60.93 34.31
C CYS A 541 46.45 61.57 34.42
N VAL A 542 45.85 61.90 33.28
CA VAL A 542 44.45 62.34 33.17
C VAL A 542 43.60 61.27 32.50
N LYS A 543 42.43 60.97 33.06
CA LYS A 543 41.50 59.98 32.50
C LYS A 543 40.88 60.51 31.21
N THR A 544 40.97 59.77 30.10
CA THR A 544 40.39 60.16 28.80
C THR A 544 38.93 59.83 28.63
#